data_AF-A0A2S8F512-F1
#
_entry.id   AF-A0A2S8F512-F1
#
_cell.length_a   1.000
_cell.length_b   1.000
_cell.length_c   1.000
_cell.angle_alpha   90.00
_cell.angle_beta   90.00
_cell.angle_gamma   90.00
#
_symmetry.space_group_name_H-M   'P 1'
#
loop_
_entity.id
_entity.type
_entity.pdbx_description
1 polymer ?
#
loop_
_entity_poly.entity_id
_entity_poly.type
_entity_poly.pdbx_seq_one_letter_code
_entity_poly.pdbx_strand_id
1 'polypeptide(L)'
;MAKKDTFRVVTRGANGEIRIKDYDSAEPLLKMHSQVGTEDSSTDLALRGMPVFRGLIGPMPEGKTIIRYESPEVFETLTKEWGAAKPKRRRRRTATAESTTAES
;
A
#
# COMPACT_ATOMS: atom_id res chain seq x y z
N MET A 1 -0.54 8.11 -20.58
CA MET A 1 -0.43 7.39 -19.29
C MET A 1 0.92 6.72 -19.26
N ALA A 2 1.64 6.74 -18.13
CA ALA A 2 2.88 5.96 -18.00
C ALA A 2 2.52 4.48 -18.05
N LYS A 3 3.24 3.69 -18.88
CA LYS A 3 3.03 2.25 -18.95
C LYS A 3 3.56 1.65 -17.65
N LYS A 4 2.75 0.81 -17.00
CA LYS A 4 3.26 -0.03 -15.92
C LYS A 4 3.88 -1.27 -16.53
N ASP A 5 5.16 -1.44 -16.29
CA ASP A 5 6.01 -2.49 -16.89
C ASP A 5 6.65 -3.38 -15.83
N THR A 6 6.53 -3.02 -14.55
CA THR A 6 7.12 -3.76 -13.45
C THR A 6 6.04 -4.41 -12.59
N PHE A 7 6.11 -5.72 -12.44
CA PHE A 7 5.26 -6.53 -11.58
C PHE A 7 6.05 -6.86 -10.31
N ARG A 8 5.69 -6.23 -9.19
CA ARG A 8 6.36 -6.39 -7.90
C ARG A 8 5.58 -7.34 -7.02
N VAL A 9 6.21 -8.39 -6.53
CA VAL A 9 5.64 -9.32 -5.54
C VAL A 9 6.32 -9.08 -4.20
N VAL A 10 5.54 -8.68 -3.20
CA VAL A 10 6.01 -8.43 -1.82
C VAL A 10 5.52 -9.56 -0.92
N THR A 11 6.45 -10.28 -0.32
CA THR A 11 6.16 -11.43 0.56
C THR A 11 6.85 -11.24 1.89
N ARG A 12 6.45 -12.04 2.88
CA ARG A 12 7.13 -12.09 4.18
C ARG A 12 7.82 -13.43 4.36
N GLY A 13 9.10 -13.41 4.71
CA GLY A 13 9.85 -14.60 5.08
C GLY A 13 9.41 -15.15 6.44
N ALA A 14 9.78 -16.40 6.74
CA ALA A 14 9.45 -17.05 8.01
C ALA A 14 10.00 -16.31 9.26
N ASN A 15 11.07 -15.53 9.08
CA ASN A 15 11.67 -14.65 10.09
C ASN A 15 10.97 -13.27 10.22
N GLY A 16 9.91 -13.03 9.44
CA GLY A 16 9.22 -11.74 9.40
C GLY A 16 9.85 -10.68 8.49
N GLU A 17 10.91 -11.03 7.75
CA GLU A 17 11.58 -10.13 6.82
C GLU A 17 10.76 -9.90 5.55
N ILE A 18 10.74 -8.66 5.05
CA ILE A 18 10.06 -8.33 3.80
C ILE A 18 10.96 -8.71 2.62
N ARG A 19 10.42 -9.52 1.71
CA ARG A 19 11.08 -9.91 0.45
C ARG A 19 10.33 -9.30 -0.71
N ILE A 20 11.07 -8.59 -1.56
CA ILE A 20 10.54 -7.95 -2.77
C ILE A 20 11.16 -8.65 -3.97
N LYS A 21 10.32 -9.03 -4.93
CA LYS A 21 10.77 -9.58 -6.20
C LYS A 21 10.04 -8.93 -7.35
N ASP A 22 10.81 -8.34 -8.26
CA ASP A 22 10.29 -7.65 -9.44
C ASP A 22 10.38 -8.55 -10.67
N TYR A 23 9.42 -8.38 -11.57
CA TYR A 23 9.33 -9.07 -12.85
C TYR A 23 8.94 -8.08 -13.94
N ASP A 24 9.45 -8.27 -15.15
CA ASP A 24 9.17 -7.40 -16.30
C ASP A 24 7.82 -7.74 -16.99
N SER A 25 7.14 -8.79 -16.54
CA SER A 25 5.84 -9.22 -17.06
C SER A 25 5.04 -10.02 -16.04
N ALA A 26 3.74 -10.21 -16.31
CA ALA A 26 2.86 -11.05 -15.50
C ALA A 26 3.06 -12.57 -15.73
N GLU A 27 3.78 -12.97 -16.79
CA GLU A 27 3.90 -14.39 -17.17
C GLU A 27 4.48 -15.29 -16.08
N PRO A 28 5.54 -14.88 -15.34
CA PRO A 28 6.04 -15.69 -14.23
C PRO A 28 4.98 -15.89 -13.14
N LEU A 29 4.17 -14.86 -12.85
CA LEU A 29 3.11 -14.94 -11.84
C LEU A 29 1.99 -15.89 -12.31
N LEU A 30 1.61 -15.85 -13.58
CA LEU A 30 0.64 -16.78 -14.19
C LEU A 30 1.09 -18.24 -14.15
N LYS A 31 2.40 -18.50 -14.17
CA LYS A 31 2.96 -19.86 -14.03
C LYS A 31 2.98 -20.34 -12.57
N MET A 32 3.20 -19.42 -11.62
CA MET A 32 3.34 -19.76 -10.19
C MET A 32 2.00 -19.74 -9.44
N HIS A 33 1.03 -18.95 -9.89
CA HIS A 33 -0.26 -18.75 -9.23
C HIS A 33 -1.42 -18.95 -10.20
N SER A 34 -2.50 -19.56 -9.70
CA SER A 34 -3.75 -19.64 -10.46
C SER A 34 -4.43 -18.28 -10.51
N GLN A 35 -4.72 -17.79 -11.71
CA GLN A 35 -5.60 -16.63 -11.90
C GLN A 35 -7.02 -17.01 -11.50
N VAL A 36 -7.64 -16.21 -10.62
CA VAL A 36 -9.02 -16.40 -10.14
C VAL A 36 -9.97 -15.33 -10.67
N GLY A 37 -9.44 -14.29 -11.30
CA GLY A 37 -10.24 -13.22 -11.87
C GLY A 37 -9.39 -12.16 -12.53
N THR A 38 -10.02 -11.03 -12.77
CA THR A 38 -9.43 -9.87 -13.43
C THR A 38 -9.92 -8.62 -12.71
N GLU A 39 -9.02 -7.67 -12.50
CA GLU A 39 -9.34 -6.39 -11.89
C GLU A 39 -10.17 -5.51 -12.83
N ASP A 40 -11.31 -4.98 -12.37
CA ASP A 40 -12.22 -4.15 -13.19
C ASP A 40 -12.57 -2.79 -12.55
N SER A 41 -12.41 -2.65 -11.23
CA SER A 41 -12.98 -1.56 -10.44
C SER A 41 -11.97 -0.48 -10.04
N SER A 42 -10.69 -0.71 -10.30
CA SER A 42 -9.61 0.24 -9.99
C SER A 42 -9.81 1.62 -10.65
N THR A 43 -9.47 2.67 -9.89
CA THR A 43 -9.40 4.06 -10.39
C THR A 43 -8.22 4.26 -11.32
N ASP A 44 -7.15 3.50 -11.12
CA ASP A 44 -6.03 3.42 -12.04
C ASP A 44 -6.39 2.50 -13.21
N LEU A 45 -6.70 3.10 -14.36
CA LEU A 45 -7.09 2.38 -15.58
C LEU A 45 -6.00 1.42 -16.08
N ALA A 46 -4.72 1.64 -15.72
CA ALA A 46 -3.64 0.73 -16.09
C ALA A 46 -3.67 -0.59 -15.30
N LEU A 47 -4.46 -0.68 -14.22
CA LEU A 47 -4.66 -1.91 -13.46
C LEU A 47 -5.86 -2.72 -13.94
N ARG A 48 -6.82 -2.10 -14.61
CA ARG A 48 -7.97 -2.82 -15.14
C ARG A 48 -7.50 -3.83 -16.19
N GLY A 49 -8.06 -5.02 -16.16
CA GLY A 49 -7.62 -6.12 -17.01
C GLY A 49 -6.44 -6.93 -16.43
N MET A 50 -5.84 -6.49 -15.32
CA MET A 50 -4.74 -7.24 -14.70
C MET A 50 -5.25 -8.45 -13.91
N PRO A 51 -4.50 -9.56 -13.89
CA PRO A 51 -4.94 -10.80 -13.26
C PRO A 51 -5.00 -10.68 -11.74
N VAL A 52 -6.09 -11.18 -11.17
CA VAL A 52 -6.18 -11.43 -9.72
C VAL A 52 -5.75 -12.87 -9.48
N PHE A 53 -4.78 -13.07 -8.59
CA PHE A 53 -4.17 -14.38 -8.33
C PHE A 53 -4.61 -14.97 -7.01
N ARG A 54 -4.82 -16.30 -6.97
CA ARG A 54 -5.04 -17.02 -5.70
C ARG A 54 -3.78 -16.91 -4.84
N GLY A 55 -3.96 -16.45 -3.60
CA GLY A 55 -2.89 -16.35 -2.60
C GLY A 55 -2.04 -15.08 -2.71
N LEU A 56 -2.39 -14.14 -3.59
CA LEU A 56 -1.82 -12.80 -3.61
C LEU A 56 -2.94 -11.76 -3.48
N ILE A 57 -2.65 -10.65 -2.81
CA ILE A 57 -3.48 -9.47 -2.70
C ILE A 57 -3.01 -8.46 -3.75
N GLY A 58 -3.93 -7.93 -4.54
CA GLY A 58 -3.64 -7.04 -5.67
C GLY A 58 -4.53 -7.36 -6.87
N PRO A 59 -4.30 -6.70 -8.01
CA PRO A 59 -3.23 -5.77 -8.32
C PRO A 59 -3.41 -4.38 -7.67
N MET A 60 -2.34 -3.82 -7.12
CA MET A 60 -2.35 -2.47 -6.53
C MET A 60 -1.37 -1.52 -7.24
N PRO A 61 -1.66 -0.22 -7.31
CA PRO A 61 -0.73 0.74 -7.88
C PRO A 61 0.39 1.06 -6.89
N GLU A 62 1.64 0.94 -7.33
CA GLU A 62 2.79 1.47 -6.60
C GLU A 62 3.55 2.47 -7.48
N GLY A 63 3.57 3.73 -7.06
CA GLY A 63 4.16 4.81 -7.86
C GLY A 63 3.53 4.91 -9.27
N LYS A 64 4.34 5.26 -10.27
CA LYS A 64 3.88 5.50 -11.65
C LYS A 64 3.92 4.26 -12.54
N THR A 65 4.84 3.32 -12.28
CA THR A 65 5.21 2.26 -13.22
C THR A 65 5.04 0.85 -12.65
N ILE A 66 4.70 0.71 -11.36
CA ILE A 66 4.73 -0.58 -10.68
C ILE A 66 3.29 -1.05 -10.40
N ILE A 67 3.06 -2.33 -10.69
CA ILE A 67 1.89 -3.10 -10.27
C ILE A 67 2.35 -4.00 -9.12
N ARG A 68 1.86 -3.74 -7.91
CA ARG A 68 2.20 -4.54 -6.74
C ARG A 68 1.18 -5.65 -6.52
N TYR A 69 1.69 -6.82 -6.22
CA TYR A 69 1.01 -7.91 -5.55
C TYR A 69 1.71 -8.18 -4.22
N GLU A 70 0.96 -8.56 -3.20
CA GLU A 70 1.53 -8.87 -1.89
C GLU A 70 0.94 -10.13 -1.29
N SER A 71 1.68 -10.80 -0.41
CA SER A 71 1.12 -11.94 0.32
C SER A 71 0.11 -11.45 1.37
N PRO A 72 -0.88 -12.28 1.76
CA PRO A 72 -1.86 -11.92 2.79
C PRO A 72 -1.21 -11.45 4.09
N GLU A 73 -0.09 -12.05 4.49
CA GLU A 73 0.63 -11.69 5.71
C GLU A 73 1.21 -10.28 5.65
N VAL A 74 1.71 -9.86 4.48
CA VAL A 74 2.21 -8.49 4.26
C VAL A 74 1.05 -7.50 4.35
N PHE A 75 -0.05 -7.77 3.64
CA PHE A 75 -1.25 -6.94 3.67
C PHE A 75 -1.76 -6.75 5.10
N GLU A 76 -1.93 -7.83 5.84
CA GLU A 76 -2.42 -7.78 7.22
C GLU A 76 -1.49 -7.00 8.14
N THR A 77 -0.17 -7.22 8.05
CA THR A 77 0.81 -6.55 8.92
C THR A 77 0.80 -5.05 8.66
N LEU A 78 0.89 -4.63 7.39
CA LEU A 78 0.86 -3.22 7.01
C LEU A 78 -0.46 -2.55 7.39
N THR A 79 -1.59 -3.27 7.22
CA THR A 79 -2.90 -2.76 7.61
C THR A 79 -3.00 -2.56 9.13
N LYS A 80 -2.48 -3.50 9.92
CA LYS A 80 -2.43 -3.40 11.39
C LYS A 80 -1.55 -2.24 11.85
N GLU A 81 -0.37 -2.06 11.24
CA GLU A 81 0.53 -0.94 11.54
C GLU A 81 -0.12 0.40 11.22
N TRP A 82 -0.79 0.50 10.07
CA TRP A 82 -1.52 1.70 9.69
C TRP A 82 -2.63 2.04 10.69
N GLY A 83 -3.40 1.04 11.14
CA GLY A 83 -4.43 1.23 12.16
C GLY A 83 -3.88 1.56 13.55
N ALA A 84 -2.68 1.08 13.89
CA ALA A 84 -2.03 1.34 15.18
C ALA A 84 -1.37 2.73 15.26
N ALA A 85 -1.13 3.40 14.13
CA ALA A 85 -0.52 4.72 14.07
C ALA A 85 -1.40 5.77 14.78
N LYS A 86 -1.07 6.09 16.05
CA LYS A 86 -1.83 7.09 16.82
C LYS A 86 -1.75 8.46 16.15
N PRO A 87 -2.88 9.13 15.89
CA PRO A 87 -2.85 10.47 15.32
C PRO A 87 -2.11 11.41 16.27
N LYS A 88 -1.18 12.20 15.74
CA LYS A 88 -0.39 13.16 16.50
C LYS A 88 -1.33 14.15 17.19
N ARG A 89 -1.47 14.02 18.51
CA ARG A 89 -2.35 14.84 19.34
C ARG A 89 -1.93 16.31 19.19
N ARG A 90 -2.73 17.10 18.46
CA ARG A 90 -2.46 18.54 18.24
C ARG A 90 -2.62 19.25 19.58
N ARG A 91 -1.52 19.72 20.19
CA ARG A 91 -1.58 20.57 21.39
C ARG A 91 -2.29 21.87 21.01
N ARG A 92 -3.44 22.13 21.61
CA ARG A 92 -4.11 23.44 21.56
C ARG A 92 -3.21 24.40 22.33
N ARG A 93 -2.63 25.41 21.65
CA ARG A 93 -1.98 26.54 22.33
C ARG A 93 -3.08 27.28 23.08
N THR A 94 -3.11 27.17 24.39
CA THR A 94 -3.83 28.12 25.25
C THR A 94 -3.12 29.46 25.11
N ALA A 95 -3.82 30.46 24.58
CA ALA A 95 -3.36 31.83 24.65
C ALA A 95 -3.43 32.26 26.12
N THR A 96 -2.28 32.55 26.72
CA THR A 96 -2.20 33.21 28.02
C THR A 96 -2.80 34.60 27.85
N ALA A 97 -3.93 34.87 28.50
CA ALA A 97 -4.48 36.21 28.58
C ALA A 97 -3.60 37.03 29.53
N GLU A 98 -2.82 37.95 28.97
CA GLU A 98 -2.06 38.93 29.76
C GLU A 98 -3.05 39.95 30.33
N SER A 99 -3.16 39.95 31.66
CA SER A 99 -3.87 40.95 32.44
C SER A 99 -3.10 42.27 32.41
N THR A 100 -3.59 43.25 31.66
CA THR A 100 -3.11 44.63 31.73
C THR A 100 -3.62 45.28 33.02
N THR A 101 -2.75 45.38 34.01
CA THR A 101 -2.90 46.30 35.15
C THR A 101 -2.57 47.71 34.67
N ALA A 102 -3.57 48.60 34.65
CA ALA A 102 -3.37 50.04 34.49
C ALA A 102 -3.55 50.69 35.88
N GLU A 103 -2.48 51.25 36.43
CA GLU A 103 -2.50 52.08 37.63
C GLU A 103 -2.24 53.55 37.22
N SER A 104 -2.91 54.46 37.92
CA SER A 104 -3.01 55.91 37.67
C SER A 104 -1.83 56.71 38.21
#